data_AF-Q254S1-F1
#
_entry.id   AF-Q254S1-F1
#
_cell.length_a   1.000
_cell.length_b   1.000
_cell.length_c   1.000
_cell.angle_alpha   90.00
_cell.angle_beta   90.00
_cell.angle_gamma   90.00
#
_symmetry.space_group_name_H-M   'P 1'
#
loop_
_entity.id
_entity.type
_entity.pdbx_description
1 polymer ?
#
loop_
_entity_poly.entity_id
_entity_poly.type
_entity_poly.pdbx_seq_one_letter_code
_entity_poly.pdbx_strand_id
1 'polypeptide(L)'
;MVSPASPVRVYDLREGSRSCSNEIQVSREQLFPGYSSKVSDIAKAHKRDAKILVNRMTYSNIWRNKAKSQILTEGEVRLDLQGCDGTKYNYQLQVGNYTIATVLINRNIAHIRSLAEQVYATRKIKSGFQKSLHDSHIYHVSFKSSISGKSSTTTDKDKSVSSSKL
;
A
#
# COMPACT_ATOMS: atom_id res chain seq x y z
N MET A 1 -49.96 -25.61 -41.03
CA MET A 1 -48.72 -26.28 -40.54
C MET A 1 -48.02 -25.29 -39.63
N VAL A 2 -48.02 -25.54 -38.32
CA VAL A 2 -47.51 -24.60 -37.30
C VAL A 2 -46.14 -25.12 -36.84
N SER A 3 -45.11 -24.30 -36.98
CA SER A 3 -43.73 -24.61 -36.56
C SER A 3 -43.58 -24.34 -35.05
N PRO A 4 -43.03 -25.25 -34.23
CA PRO A 4 -42.80 -24.96 -32.82
C PRO A 4 -41.55 -24.10 -32.63
N ALA A 5 -41.70 -23.00 -31.89
CA ALA A 5 -40.62 -22.12 -31.48
C ALA A 5 -39.64 -22.86 -30.53
N SER A 6 -38.34 -22.68 -30.78
CA SER A 6 -37.28 -23.25 -29.96
C SER A 6 -37.21 -22.57 -28.58
N PRO A 7 -36.93 -23.31 -27.49
CA PRO A 7 -36.88 -22.74 -26.15
C PRO A 7 -35.64 -21.85 -25.98
N VAL A 8 -35.87 -20.65 -25.43
CA VAL A 8 -34.84 -19.72 -24.97
C VAL A 8 -34.07 -20.39 -23.84
N ARG A 9 -32.81 -20.76 -24.09
CA ARG A 9 -31.88 -21.15 -23.02
C ARG A 9 -31.53 -19.90 -22.23
N VAL A 10 -32.14 -19.75 -21.06
CA VAL A 10 -31.65 -18.87 -20.00
C VAL A 10 -30.31 -19.44 -19.57
N TYR A 11 -29.22 -18.82 -20.02
CA TYR A 11 -27.92 -19.07 -19.42
C TYR A 11 -27.98 -18.49 -18.02
N ASP A 12 -28.16 -19.37 -17.06
CA ASP A 12 -27.91 -19.10 -15.65
C ASP A 12 -26.43 -18.67 -15.55
N LEU A 13 -26.21 -17.35 -15.44
CA LEU A 13 -24.91 -16.75 -15.18
C LEU A 13 -24.52 -17.17 -13.76
N ARG A 14 -23.99 -18.40 -13.66
CA ARG A 14 -23.30 -18.89 -12.48
C ARG A 14 -22.36 -17.79 -12.03
N GLU A 15 -22.62 -17.34 -10.82
CA GLU A 15 -21.87 -16.35 -10.06
C GLU A 15 -20.40 -16.43 -10.43
N GLY A 16 -19.94 -15.41 -11.15
CA GLY A 16 -18.53 -15.20 -11.37
C GLY A 16 -17.86 -15.23 -10.01
N SER A 17 -16.97 -16.20 -9.84
CA SER A 17 -15.99 -16.34 -8.77
C SER A 17 -15.68 -14.95 -8.23
N ARG A 18 -16.14 -14.63 -7.01
CA ARG A 18 -15.79 -13.36 -6.36
C ARG A 18 -14.28 -13.25 -6.44
N SER A 19 -13.78 -12.36 -7.28
CA SER A 19 -12.35 -12.10 -7.31
C SER A 19 -12.00 -11.70 -5.90
N CYS A 20 -11.08 -12.43 -5.28
CA CYS A 20 -10.46 -12.01 -4.04
C CYS A 20 -9.70 -10.73 -4.39
N SER A 21 -10.40 -9.59 -4.43
CA SER A 21 -9.75 -8.30 -4.58
C SER A 21 -8.81 -8.19 -3.40
N ASN A 22 -7.51 -8.29 -3.68
CA ASN A 22 -6.50 -8.24 -2.65
C ASN A 22 -6.57 -6.83 -2.04
N GLU A 23 -7.17 -6.73 -0.85
CA GLU A 23 -7.40 -5.46 -0.20
C GLU A 23 -6.06 -4.76 0.04
N ILE A 24 -5.93 -3.49 -0.37
CA ILE A 24 -4.71 -2.72 -0.13
C ILE A 24 -4.90 -1.89 1.13
N GLN A 25 -4.01 -2.09 2.10
CA GLN A 25 -3.96 -1.33 3.34
C GLN A 25 -2.89 -0.25 3.31
N VAL A 26 -3.10 0.78 4.14
CA VAL A 26 -2.16 1.89 4.35
C VAL A 26 -1.93 2.00 5.85
N SER A 27 -0.80 1.47 6.30
CA SER A 27 -0.42 1.40 7.71
C SER A 27 0.71 2.37 8.02
N ARG A 28 0.73 2.94 9.22
CA ARG A 28 1.84 3.77 9.67
C ARG A 28 2.96 2.85 10.13
N GLU A 29 4.17 3.08 9.66
CA GLU A 29 5.34 2.36 10.18
C GLU A 29 5.66 2.87 11.57
N GLN A 30 5.88 1.92 12.48
CA GLN A 30 6.27 2.26 13.84
C GLN A 30 7.74 2.71 13.83
N LEU A 31 7.93 4.01 14.06
CA LEU A 31 9.24 4.57 14.38
C LEU A 31 9.51 4.40 15.88
N PHE A 32 10.68 4.83 16.32
CA PHE A 32 11.02 4.82 17.74
C PHE A 32 10.08 5.75 18.55
N PRO A 33 9.74 5.39 19.81
CA PRO A 33 8.94 6.24 20.68
C PRO A 33 9.54 7.65 20.80
N GLY A 34 8.70 8.67 20.71
CA GLY A 34 9.14 10.07 20.80
C GLY A 34 9.73 10.66 19.51
N TYR A 35 9.66 9.95 18.37
CA TYR A 35 10.02 10.54 17.08
C TYR A 35 9.18 11.81 16.80
N SER A 36 9.88 12.90 16.50
CA SER A 36 9.32 14.12 15.96
C SER A 36 10.08 14.50 14.69
N SER A 37 9.33 14.93 13.67
CA SER A 37 9.93 15.35 12.42
C SER A 37 10.57 16.72 12.56
N LYS A 38 11.86 16.81 12.22
CA LYS A 38 12.60 18.09 12.19
C LYS A 38 12.24 18.98 11.00
N VAL A 39 11.38 18.51 10.10
CA VAL A 39 11.04 19.20 8.83
C VAL A 39 9.56 19.59 8.74
N SER A 40 8.84 19.62 9.87
CA SER A 40 7.40 19.94 9.88
C SER A 40 7.09 21.31 9.27
N ASP A 41 7.97 22.29 9.47
CA ASP A 41 7.71 23.65 8.99
C ASP A 41 7.96 23.76 7.47
N ILE A 42 8.98 23.08 6.96
CA ILE A 42 9.20 22.92 5.51
C ILE A 42 8.01 22.20 4.88
N ALA A 43 7.54 21.11 5.48
CA ALA A 43 6.37 20.37 4.99
C ALA A 43 5.10 21.23 4.97
N LYS A 44 4.91 22.11 5.96
CA LYS A 44 3.79 23.07 6.00
C LYS A 44 3.90 24.13 4.89
N ALA A 45 5.09 24.71 4.70
CA ALA A 45 5.33 25.74 3.69
C ALA A 45 5.04 25.24 2.28
N HIS A 46 5.44 24.01 1.96
CA HIS A 46 5.26 23.42 0.62
C HIS A 46 4.03 22.49 0.50
N LYS A 47 3.10 22.54 1.47
CA LYS A 47 1.95 21.62 1.54
C LYS A 47 1.06 21.69 0.31
N ARG A 48 0.89 22.89 -0.29
CA ARG A 48 0.06 23.09 -1.49
C ARG A 48 0.65 22.35 -2.69
N ASP A 49 1.92 22.61 -2.99
CA ASP A 49 2.62 22.02 -4.13
C ASP A 49 2.72 20.50 -3.98
N ALA A 50 3.03 20.03 -2.76
CA ALA A 50 3.03 18.61 -2.45
C ALA A 50 1.68 17.94 -2.72
N LYS A 51 0.56 18.59 -2.38
CA LYS A 51 -0.79 18.08 -2.67
C LYS A 51 -1.08 18.03 -4.18
N ILE A 52 -0.70 19.06 -4.92
CA ILE A 52 -0.88 19.10 -6.38
C ILE A 52 -0.08 17.96 -7.03
N LEU A 53 1.18 17.80 -6.62
CA LEU A 53 2.07 16.75 -7.11
C LEU A 53 1.49 15.35 -6.83
N VAL A 54 1.06 15.09 -5.59
CA VAL A 54 0.40 13.83 -5.21
C VAL A 54 -0.84 13.58 -6.05
N ASN A 55 -1.62 14.61 -6.36
CA ASN A 55 -2.84 14.45 -7.18
C ASN A 55 -2.53 14.13 -8.65
N ARG A 56 -1.41 14.64 -9.20
CA ARG A 56 -0.94 14.36 -10.58
C ARG A 56 -0.36 12.95 -10.75
N MET A 57 -0.10 12.24 -9.65
CA MET A 57 0.36 10.86 -9.67
C MET A 57 -0.62 9.94 -10.39
N THR A 58 -0.10 9.09 -11.28
CA THR A 58 -0.85 8.04 -11.97
C THR A 58 -0.18 6.69 -11.73
N TYR A 59 -0.91 5.60 -11.94
CA TYR A 59 -0.33 4.26 -11.77
C TYR A 59 0.89 4.05 -12.68
N SER A 60 0.84 4.51 -13.94
CA SER A 60 1.92 4.29 -14.90
C SER A 60 3.18 5.12 -14.65
N ASN A 61 3.05 6.30 -14.03
CA ASN A 61 4.18 7.23 -13.92
C ASN A 61 5.07 6.99 -12.69
N ILE A 62 4.55 6.35 -11.63
CA ILE A 62 5.29 6.17 -10.39
C ILE A 62 6.34 5.07 -10.45
N TRP A 63 6.13 4.04 -11.27
CA TRP A 63 7.04 2.90 -11.27
C TRP A 63 8.34 3.28 -11.98
N ARG A 64 9.44 3.21 -11.22
CA ARG A 64 10.80 3.39 -11.70
C ARG A 64 11.66 2.22 -11.24
N ASN A 65 12.66 1.89 -12.05
CA ASN A 65 13.58 0.78 -11.78
C ASN A 65 14.96 1.27 -11.31
N LYS A 66 15.24 2.58 -11.41
CA LYS A 66 16.50 3.18 -11.01
C LYS A 66 16.32 3.93 -9.69
N ALA A 67 17.07 3.57 -8.67
CA ALA A 67 17.11 4.33 -7.43
C ALA A 67 17.63 5.76 -7.67
N LYS A 68 17.24 6.69 -6.80
CA LYS A 68 17.52 8.13 -6.88
C LYS A 68 17.03 8.78 -8.18
N SER A 69 15.87 8.33 -8.68
CA SER A 69 15.25 8.92 -9.87
C SER A 69 14.12 9.86 -9.50
N GLN A 70 14.17 11.07 -10.05
CA GLN A 70 13.06 12.02 -10.01
C GLN A 70 11.92 11.55 -10.93
N ILE A 71 10.69 11.67 -10.44
CA ILE A 71 9.49 11.16 -11.10
C ILE A 71 8.60 12.31 -11.55
N LEU A 72 8.25 13.20 -10.62
CA LEU A 72 7.37 14.35 -10.82
C LEU A 72 7.92 15.54 -10.04
N THR A 73 7.55 16.74 -10.49
CA THR A 73 7.92 18.00 -9.83
C THR A 73 6.77 18.98 -9.90
N GLU A 74 6.63 19.76 -8.83
CA GLU A 74 5.67 20.85 -8.68
C GLU A 74 6.32 21.92 -7.79
N GLY A 75 6.56 23.11 -8.34
CA GLY A 75 7.37 24.12 -7.67
C GLY A 75 8.72 23.54 -7.24
N GLU A 76 9.04 23.66 -5.95
CA GLU A 76 10.27 23.11 -5.34
C GLU A 76 10.13 21.67 -4.84
N VAL A 77 8.91 21.11 -4.88
CA VAL A 77 8.64 19.75 -4.42
C VAL A 77 8.91 18.75 -5.54
N ARG A 78 9.68 17.71 -5.24
CA ARG A 78 9.94 16.58 -6.14
C ARG A 78 9.42 15.29 -5.53
N LEU A 79 8.87 14.41 -6.36
CA LEU A 79 8.65 13.00 -6.00
C LEU A 79 9.79 12.18 -6.57
N ASP A 80 10.50 11.49 -5.69
CA ASP A 80 11.67 10.71 -6.05
C ASP A 80 11.51 9.26 -5.58
N LEU A 81 12.03 8.31 -6.37
CA LEU A 81 12.32 6.96 -5.89
C LEU A 81 13.70 6.98 -5.24
N GLN A 82 13.78 6.91 -3.92
CA GLN A 82 15.06 7.05 -3.20
C GLN A 82 15.79 5.71 -3.02
N GLY A 83 15.03 4.62 -3.05
CA GLY A 83 15.59 3.28 -3.09
C GLY A 83 14.50 2.26 -3.37
N CYS A 84 14.91 1.08 -3.79
CA CYS A 84 14.06 -0.11 -3.77
C CYS A 84 14.87 -1.22 -3.11
N ASP A 85 14.28 -1.87 -2.11
CA ASP A 85 14.78 -3.16 -1.65
C ASP A 85 14.11 -4.27 -2.47
N GLY A 86 14.47 -5.53 -2.24
CA GLY A 86 13.86 -6.66 -2.96
C GLY A 86 12.32 -6.73 -2.84
N THR A 87 11.74 -6.08 -1.83
CA THR A 87 10.34 -6.21 -1.41
C THR A 87 9.51 -4.92 -1.54
N LYS A 88 10.13 -3.74 -1.44
CA LYS A 88 9.47 -2.44 -1.36
C LYS A 88 10.18 -1.37 -2.18
N TYR A 89 9.38 -0.45 -2.71
CA TYR A 89 9.84 0.85 -3.19
C TYR A 89 9.78 1.88 -2.06
N ASN A 90 10.80 2.70 -1.92
CA ASN A 90 10.85 3.85 -1.01
C ASN A 90 10.69 5.14 -1.83
N TYR A 91 9.47 5.66 -1.87
CA TYR A 91 9.16 6.92 -2.52
C TYR A 91 9.11 8.05 -1.51
N GLN A 92 9.69 9.19 -1.89
CA GLN A 92 9.82 10.36 -1.02
C GLN A 92 9.39 11.62 -1.75
N LEU A 93 8.69 12.51 -1.04
CA LEU A 93 8.54 13.91 -1.46
C LEU A 93 9.70 14.70 -0.87
N GLN A 94 10.43 15.42 -1.71
CA GLN A 94 11.63 16.15 -1.34
C GLN A 94 11.51 17.64 -1.67
N VAL A 95 12.08 18.46 -0.80
CA VAL A 95 12.31 19.90 -1.00
C VAL A 95 13.78 20.16 -0.72
N GLY A 96 14.56 20.52 -1.74
CA GLY A 96 16.02 20.56 -1.62
C GLY A 96 16.58 19.20 -1.20
N ASN A 97 17.20 19.16 -0.02
CA ASN A 97 17.75 17.93 0.61
C ASN A 97 16.84 17.34 1.70
N TYR A 98 15.67 17.94 1.94
CA TYR A 98 14.76 17.53 3.00
C TYR A 98 13.68 16.60 2.47
N THR A 99 13.37 15.54 3.20
CA THR A 99 12.25 14.64 2.92
C THR A 99 11.03 15.06 3.72
N ILE A 100 9.99 15.56 3.05
CA ILE A 100 8.78 16.08 3.70
C ILE A 100 7.67 15.02 3.84
N ALA A 101 7.73 13.94 3.06
CA ALA A 101 6.84 12.79 3.18
C ALA A 101 7.49 11.52 2.60
N THR A 102 7.14 10.36 3.16
CA THR A 102 7.69 9.05 2.75
C THR A 102 6.59 8.00 2.69
N VAL A 103 6.57 7.24 1.60
CA VAL A 103 5.71 6.07 1.43
C VAL A 103 6.51 4.88 0.95
N LEU A 104 6.39 3.78 1.68
CA LEU A 104 6.91 2.47 1.30
C LEU A 104 5.79 1.70 0.56
N ILE A 105 6.09 1.14 -0.60
CA ILE A 105 5.09 0.42 -1.40
C ILE A 105 5.61 -0.97 -1.73
N ASN A 106 4.87 -2.03 -1.39
CA ASN A 106 5.27 -3.39 -1.79
C ASN A 106 5.36 -3.51 -3.31
N ARG A 107 6.40 -4.18 -3.81
CA ARG A 107 6.66 -4.28 -5.26
C ARG A 107 5.56 -5.01 -6.03
N ASN A 108 4.88 -5.96 -5.39
CA ASN A 108 3.76 -6.67 -6.01
C ASN A 108 2.59 -5.76 -6.40
N ILE A 109 2.46 -4.58 -5.78
CA ILE A 109 1.47 -3.57 -6.18
C ILE A 109 1.77 -3.03 -7.58
N ALA A 110 3.03 -3.02 -8.04
CA ALA A 110 3.39 -2.60 -9.38
C ALA A 110 2.97 -3.59 -10.48
N HIS A 111 2.59 -4.82 -10.10
CA HIS A 111 2.19 -5.88 -11.02
C HIS A 111 0.67 -6.01 -11.20
N ILE A 112 -0.13 -5.10 -10.63
CA ILE A 112 -1.58 -5.08 -10.81
C ILE A 112 -1.91 -4.83 -12.29
N ARG A 113 -2.72 -5.72 -12.88
CA ARG A 113 -3.10 -5.68 -14.30
C ARG A 113 -4.44 -5.00 -14.55
N SER A 114 -5.39 -5.14 -13.64
CA SER A 114 -6.75 -4.59 -13.80
C SER A 114 -6.75 -3.08 -13.62
N LEU A 115 -7.33 -2.33 -14.56
CA LEU A 115 -7.42 -0.87 -14.49
C LEU A 115 -8.13 -0.39 -13.21
N ALA A 116 -9.21 -1.07 -12.82
CA ALA A 116 -9.94 -0.73 -11.60
C ALA A 116 -9.09 -0.88 -10.34
N GLU A 117 -8.29 -1.95 -10.28
CA GLU A 117 -7.36 -2.18 -9.16
C GLU A 117 -6.18 -1.20 -9.20
N GLN A 118 -5.69 -0.80 -10.38
CA GLN A 118 -4.66 0.23 -10.52
C GLN A 118 -5.13 1.59 -10.01
N VAL A 119 -6.38 1.98 -10.31
CA VAL A 119 -7.01 3.20 -9.78
C VAL A 119 -7.12 3.11 -8.26
N TYR A 120 -7.57 1.96 -7.74
CA TYR A 120 -7.67 1.72 -6.31
C TYR A 120 -6.31 1.79 -5.60
N ALA A 121 -5.28 1.15 -6.16
CA ALA A 121 -3.91 1.19 -5.66
C ALA A 121 -3.36 2.62 -5.65
N THR A 122 -3.55 3.35 -6.76
CA THR A 122 -3.15 4.76 -6.86
C THR A 122 -3.79 5.60 -5.77
N ARG A 123 -5.10 5.40 -5.49
CA ARG A 123 -5.80 6.10 -4.41
C ARG A 123 -5.20 5.79 -3.03
N LYS A 124 -4.81 4.54 -2.77
CA LYS A 124 -4.18 4.12 -1.51
C LYS A 124 -2.79 4.71 -1.35
N ILE A 125 -2.00 4.76 -2.43
CA ILE A 125 -0.68 5.39 -2.44
C ILE A 125 -0.79 6.90 -2.15
N LYS A 126 -1.70 7.60 -2.85
CA LYS A 126 -1.99 9.01 -2.60
C LYS A 126 -2.40 9.27 -1.15
N SER A 127 -3.25 8.40 -0.59
CA SER A 127 -3.64 8.48 0.83
C SER A 127 -2.45 8.31 1.76
N GLY A 128 -1.52 7.39 1.47
CA GLY A 128 -0.27 7.24 2.23
C GLY A 128 0.55 8.53 2.26
N PHE A 129 0.74 9.18 1.11
CA PHE A 129 1.45 10.46 1.04
C PHE A 129 0.72 11.58 1.79
N GLN A 130 -0.60 11.66 1.67
CA GLN A 130 -1.40 12.67 2.38
C GLN A 130 -1.29 12.51 3.90
N LYS A 131 -1.32 11.27 4.40
CA LYS A 131 -1.11 10.99 5.83
C LYS A 131 0.32 11.32 6.27
N SER A 132 1.32 10.91 5.49
CA SER A 132 2.72 11.24 5.74
C SER A 132 2.98 12.74 5.77
N LEU A 133 2.40 13.52 4.84
CA LEU A 133 2.48 14.98 4.84
C LEU A 133 1.80 15.62 6.06
N HIS A 134 0.81 14.94 6.65
CA HIS A 134 0.05 15.46 7.78
C HIS A 134 0.80 15.29 9.12
N ASP A 135 1.37 14.11 9.36
CA ASP A 135 1.99 13.76 10.64
C ASP A 135 3.51 13.51 10.55
N SER A 136 4.10 13.65 9.36
CA SER A 136 5.52 13.41 9.06
C SER A 136 6.04 12.01 9.42
N HIS A 137 5.17 11.01 9.42
CA HIS A 137 5.54 9.60 9.60
C HIS A 137 5.68 8.87 8.26
N ILE A 138 6.34 7.73 8.30
CA ILE A 138 6.44 6.81 7.17
C ILE A 138 5.17 5.98 7.10
N TYR A 139 4.61 5.84 5.90
CA TYR A 139 3.44 4.98 5.66
C TYR A 139 3.80 3.83 4.72
N HIS A 140 3.31 2.64 5.03
CA HIS A 140 3.47 1.44 4.24
C HIS A 140 2.16 1.07 3.54
N VAL A 141 2.25 0.89 2.22
CA VAL A 141 1.18 0.45 1.35
C VAL A 141 1.46 -1.00 0.94
N SER A 142 0.59 -1.90 1.36
CA SER A 142 0.72 -3.34 1.14
C SER A 142 -0.65 -3.97 0.88
N PHE A 143 -0.65 -5.16 0.29
CA PHE A 143 -1.82 -6.02 0.36
C PHE A 143 -2.02 -6.48 1.79
N LYS A 144 -3.26 -6.48 2.25
CA LYS A 144 -3.66 -7.01 3.54
C LYS A 144 -3.45 -8.53 3.50
N SER A 145 -2.61 -9.03 4.40
CA SER A 145 -2.47 -10.48 4.58
C SER A 145 -3.77 -11.04 5.14
N SER A 146 -4.43 -11.93 4.41
CA SER A 146 -5.48 -12.77 4.96
C SER A 146 -4.82 -13.74 5.94
N ILE A 147 -4.72 -13.37 7.22
CA ILE A 147 -4.37 -14.33 8.25
C ILE A 147 -5.57 -15.27 8.38
N SER A 148 -5.52 -16.43 7.73
CA SER A 148 -6.40 -17.54 8.09
C SER A 148 -5.93 -18.08 9.44
N GLY A 149 -6.38 -17.44 10.53
CA GLY A 149 -6.11 -17.90 11.88
C GLY A 149 -6.83 -19.23 12.13
N LYS A 150 -6.14 -20.36 11.92
CA LYS A 150 -6.42 -21.57 12.70
C LYS A 150 -5.49 -21.54 13.91
N SER A 151 -5.88 -20.81 14.95
CA SER A 151 -5.39 -21.10 16.29
C SER A 151 -6.15 -22.33 16.79
N SER A 152 -5.57 -23.52 16.61
CA SER A 152 -6.03 -24.71 17.32
C SER A 152 -5.62 -24.58 18.79
N THR A 153 -6.54 -24.10 19.60
CA THR A 153 -6.62 -24.41 21.03
C THR A 153 -6.90 -25.89 21.20
N THR A 154 -5.94 -26.65 21.69
CA THR A 154 -6.20 -27.87 22.47
C THR A 154 -5.35 -27.81 23.72
N THR A 155 -5.98 -27.31 24.79
CA THR A 155 -5.76 -27.81 26.15
C THR A 155 -6.08 -29.30 26.16
N ASP A 156 -5.16 -30.16 26.58
CA ASP A 156 -5.38 -30.83 27.86
C ASP A 156 -4.12 -31.48 28.44
N LYS A 157 -4.19 -31.62 29.76
CA LYS A 157 -3.21 -32.07 30.74
C LYS A 157 -2.52 -33.38 30.39
N ASP A 158 -1.25 -33.49 30.78
CA ASP A 158 -0.88 -34.65 31.59
C ASP A 158 0.26 -34.38 32.57
N LYS A 159 0.05 -34.94 33.75
CA LYS A 159 0.79 -34.77 35.00
C LYS A 159 1.82 -35.90 35.07
N SER A 160 3.11 -35.59 35.19
CA SER A 160 4.06 -36.55 35.76
C SER A 160 5.11 -35.84 36.62
N VAL A 161 5.09 -36.22 37.88
CA VAL A 161 6.08 -35.93 38.92
C VAL A 161 7.23 -36.91 38.72
N SER A 162 8.47 -36.45 38.75
CA SER A 162 9.55 -37.22 39.38
C SER A 162 10.70 -36.30 39.81
N SER A 163 10.92 -36.30 41.13
CA SER A 163 12.06 -35.73 41.83
C SER A 163 13.36 -36.45 41.47
N SER A 164 14.47 -35.69 41.43
CA SER A 164 15.71 -36.04 42.11
C SER A 164 16.75 -34.92 41.95
N LYS A 165 17.05 -34.23 43.05
CA LYS A 165 18.31 -33.50 43.27
C LYS A 165 18.80 -33.90 44.67
N LEU A 166 20.02 -34.44 44.68
CA LEU A 166 21.05 -34.52 45.74
C LEU A 166 20.57 -34.63 47.19
#